data_AF-A0A952RZT6-F1
#
_entry.id   AF-A0A952RZT6-F1
#
_cell.length_a   1.000
_cell.length_b   1.000
_cell.length_c   1.000
_cell.angle_alpha   90.00
_cell.angle_beta   90.00
_cell.angle_gamma   90.00
#
_symmetry.space_group_name_H-M   'P 1'
#
loop_
_entity.id
_entity.type
_entity.pdbx_description
1 polymer ?
#
loop_
_entity_poly.entity_id
_entity_poly.type
_entity_poly.pdbx_seq_one_letter_code
_entity_poly.pdbx_strand_id
1 'polypeptide(L)'
;MFRTLKFYTFCIFALCVGVAAQSPEPSVDNSAVPSFFDQVVAQIDAGSIDAGSAFRLEQTFRLSKNGFIDPDSKTVVSSSGDERLVKIAADGIDVTDRAGYFQYLRGFAESDIRVVVGQDDTNFSFAIVLETETKTRALAMRSTFDLGVRLALHRKEEDAAAGKPVNPFELQLLKSYSSSADEKLWTISFRIPKSEFLTMIREYR
;
A
#
# COMPACT_ATOMS: atom_id res chain seq x y z
N MET A 1 17.83 -22.72 0.84
CA MET A 1 18.36 -21.58 1.61
C MET A 1 18.26 -20.25 0.84
N PHE A 2 17.14 -20.02 0.13
CA PHE A 2 16.83 -18.76 -0.57
C PHE A 2 15.29 -18.58 -0.61
N ARG A 3 14.67 -18.52 0.57
CA ARG A 3 13.21 -18.31 0.73
C ARG A 3 12.88 -17.15 1.67
N THR A 4 13.86 -16.38 2.09
CA THR A 4 13.74 -15.41 3.20
C THR A 4 13.78 -13.94 2.73
N LEU A 5 13.55 -13.69 1.43
CA LEU A 5 13.91 -12.42 0.80
C LEU A 5 12.92 -11.98 -0.30
N LYS A 6 11.63 -12.27 -0.10
CA LYS A 6 10.52 -11.73 -0.90
C LYS A 6 9.68 -10.71 -0.10
N PHE A 7 10.23 -10.21 1.01
CA PHE A 7 9.45 -9.65 2.12
C PHE A 7 9.27 -8.13 2.09
N TYR A 8 9.94 -7.41 1.21
CA TYR A 8 9.99 -5.96 1.35
C TYR A 8 9.57 -5.16 0.09
N THR A 9 9.31 -5.74 -1.11
CA THR A 9 9.11 -5.10 -2.47
C THR A 9 7.80 -4.35 -2.56
N PHE A 10 7.27 -4.05 -1.40
CA PHE A 10 5.91 -4.27 -1.07
C PHE A 10 5.56 -3.05 -0.27
N CYS A 11 5.72 -1.78 -0.68
CA CYS A 11 5.25 -0.59 0.10
C CYS A 11 4.07 0.23 -0.41
N ILE A 12 3.33 -0.23 -1.41
CA ILE A 12 1.90 0.14 -1.54
C ILE A 12 1.04 -1.05 -1.13
N PHE A 13 1.49 -2.22 -1.58
CA PHE A 13 1.62 -3.45 -0.81
C PHE A 13 1.86 -3.17 0.74
N ALA A 14 2.82 -2.38 1.27
CA ALA A 14 3.28 -2.39 2.72
C ALA A 14 2.36 -1.77 3.73
N LEU A 15 1.33 -1.08 3.29
CA LEU A 15 0.32 -0.72 4.25
C LEU A 15 -0.46 -1.93 4.76
N CYS A 16 -0.29 -3.08 4.11
CA CYS A 16 -0.97 -4.32 4.47
C CYS A 16 -0.06 -5.46 4.95
N VAL A 17 1.27 -5.31 5.15
CA VAL A 17 2.12 -6.41 5.70
C VAL A 17 2.92 -5.98 6.95
N GLY A 18 2.61 -4.81 7.52
CA GLY A 18 3.30 -4.27 8.71
C GLY A 18 2.75 -4.69 10.09
N VAL A 19 1.70 -5.52 10.18
CA VAL A 19 1.19 -6.06 11.46
C VAL A 19 0.86 -7.55 11.38
N ALA A 20 1.78 -8.40 10.93
CA ALA A 20 1.79 -9.80 11.36
C ALA A 20 3.20 -10.39 11.33
N ALA A 21 4.13 -9.75 12.02
CA ALA A 21 5.39 -10.38 12.36
C ALA A 21 5.23 -11.35 13.55
N GLN A 22 4.21 -12.23 13.59
CA GLN A 22 4.12 -13.39 14.51
C GLN A 22 3.16 -14.54 14.07
N SER A 23 2.78 -14.73 12.80
CA SER A 23 2.12 -16.02 12.44
C SER A 23 2.11 -16.30 10.93
N PRO A 24 2.37 -17.55 10.49
CA PRO A 24 2.11 -17.97 9.12
C PRO A 24 0.60 -18.12 8.90
N GLU A 25 -0.12 -17.05 8.56
CA GLU A 25 -1.52 -17.18 8.16
C GLU A 25 -1.65 -17.52 6.65
N PRO A 26 -2.44 -18.53 6.27
CA PRO A 26 -2.57 -19.07 4.92
C PRO A 26 -3.42 -18.22 3.93
N SER A 27 -3.57 -16.91 4.15
CA SER A 27 -4.71 -16.15 3.61
C SER A 27 -4.42 -15.08 2.55
N VAL A 28 -3.16 -14.91 2.12
CA VAL A 28 -2.77 -13.96 1.07
C VAL A 28 -2.59 -14.67 -0.28
N ASP A 29 -3.37 -14.28 -1.30
CA ASP A 29 -3.28 -14.79 -2.67
C ASP A 29 -2.80 -13.71 -3.65
N ASN A 30 -1.59 -13.88 -4.16
CA ASN A 30 -0.98 -12.94 -5.10
C ASN A 30 -1.28 -13.22 -6.57
N SER A 31 -2.06 -14.25 -6.89
CA SER A 31 -2.27 -14.72 -8.26
C SER A 31 -2.77 -13.64 -9.22
N ALA A 32 -3.61 -12.72 -8.75
CA ALA A 32 -4.17 -11.64 -9.55
C ALA A 32 -3.23 -10.42 -9.73
N VAL A 33 -2.24 -10.26 -8.86
CA VAL A 33 -1.42 -9.04 -8.78
C VAL A 33 -0.56 -8.84 -10.04
N PRO A 34 0.22 -9.84 -10.53
CA PRO A 34 1.01 -9.67 -11.75
C PRO A 34 0.15 -9.32 -12.97
N SER A 35 -0.99 -10.01 -13.13
CA SER A 35 -1.90 -9.79 -14.26
C SER A 35 -2.49 -8.38 -14.29
N PHE A 36 -2.69 -7.76 -13.12
CA PHE A 36 -3.12 -6.36 -13.02
C PHE A 36 -2.01 -5.42 -13.51
N PHE A 37 -0.78 -5.61 -13.07
CA PHE A 37 0.35 -4.79 -13.51
C PHE A 37 0.62 -4.96 -15.02
N ASP A 38 0.52 -6.17 -15.55
CA ASP A 38 0.62 -6.41 -17.00
C ASP A 38 -0.43 -5.61 -17.80
N GLN A 39 -1.67 -5.55 -17.32
CA GLN A 39 -2.73 -4.77 -17.94
C GLN A 39 -2.47 -3.26 -17.86
N VAL A 40 -1.95 -2.76 -16.74
CA VAL A 40 -1.58 -1.35 -16.60
C VAL A 40 -0.45 -1.00 -17.55
N VAL A 41 0.62 -1.81 -17.58
CA VAL A 41 1.76 -1.62 -18.49
C VAL A 41 1.31 -1.64 -19.94
N ALA A 42 0.46 -2.59 -20.33
CA ALA A 42 -0.08 -2.64 -21.69
C ALA A 42 -0.86 -1.38 -22.08
N GLN A 43 -1.63 -0.79 -21.14
CA GLN A 43 -2.34 0.47 -21.39
C GLN A 43 -1.39 1.67 -21.52
N ILE A 44 -0.29 1.68 -20.76
CA ILE A 44 0.77 2.71 -20.88
C ILE A 44 1.46 2.59 -22.24
N ASP A 45 1.89 1.39 -22.60
CA ASP A 45 2.67 1.15 -23.83
C ASP A 45 1.82 1.36 -25.09
N ALA A 46 0.50 1.11 -25.01
CA ALA A 46 -0.45 1.43 -26.06
C ALA A 46 -0.82 2.93 -26.15
N GLY A 47 -0.29 3.78 -25.27
CA GLY A 47 -0.67 5.20 -25.18
C GLY A 47 -2.13 5.44 -24.79
N SER A 48 -2.78 4.41 -24.24
CA SER A 48 -4.18 4.48 -23.78
C SER A 48 -4.30 5.17 -22.42
N ILE A 49 -3.22 5.25 -21.66
CA ILE A 49 -3.12 6.09 -20.47
C ILE A 49 -1.83 6.91 -20.52
N ASP A 50 -1.90 8.16 -20.09
CA ASP A 50 -0.72 8.95 -19.80
C ASP A 50 -0.35 8.75 -18.32
N ALA A 51 0.65 7.90 -18.06
CA ALA A 51 1.12 7.62 -16.71
C ALA A 51 1.77 8.86 -16.04
N GLY A 52 1.99 9.94 -16.78
CA GLY A 52 2.43 11.24 -16.29
C GLY A 52 1.31 12.10 -15.71
N SER A 53 0.04 11.85 -16.06
CA SER A 53 -1.08 12.69 -15.66
C SER A 53 -1.30 12.74 -14.15
N ALA A 54 -1.73 13.89 -13.67
CA ALA A 54 -2.13 14.05 -12.27
C ALA A 54 -3.51 13.43 -12.04
N PHE A 55 -3.69 12.79 -10.89
CA PHE A 55 -4.98 12.27 -10.47
C PHE A 55 -5.06 12.17 -8.95
N ARG A 56 -6.28 12.08 -8.44
CA ARG A 56 -6.55 11.79 -7.03
C ARG A 56 -7.84 10.99 -6.90
N LEU A 57 -7.81 10.01 -6.00
CA LEU A 57 -8.92 9.19 -5.58
C LEU A 57 -8.92 9.15 -4.05
N GLU A 58 -10.06 9.47 -3.44
CA GLU A 58 -10.33 9.24 -2.03
C GLU A 58 -11.52 8.30 -1.89
N GLN A 59 -11.30 7.16 -1.24
CA GLN A 59 -12.32 6.15 -0.99
C GLN A 59 -12.41 5.86 0.50
N THR A 60 -13.61 5.55 0.97
CA THR A 60 -13.86 5.02 2.30
C THR A 60 -14.49 3.65 2.19
N PHE A 61 -14.16 2.76 3.11
CA PHE A 61 -14.79 1.45 3.24
C PHE A 61 -14.61 0.93 4.66
N ARG A 62 -15.39 -0.07 5.02
CA ARG A 62 -15.22 -0.86 6.22
C ARG A 62 -14.73 -2.24 5.83
N LEU A 63 -14.01 -2.88 6.74
CA LEU A 63 -13.66 -4.29 6.58
C LEU A 63 -14.72 -5.16 7.25
N SER A 64 -15.10 -6.23 6.56
CA SER A 64 -15.81 -7.36 7.13
C SER A 64 -14.96 -8.01 8.23
N LYS A 65 -15.60 -8.88 9.03
CA LYS A 65 -14.91 -9.66 10.08
C LYS A 65 -13.81 -10.58 9.53
N ASN A 66 -13.87 -10.90 8.23
CA ASN A 66 -12.87 -11.72 7.55
C ASN A 66 -11.69 -10.88 7.02
N GLY A 67 -11.70 -9.56 7.23
CA GLY A 67 -10.61 -8.68 6.82
C GLY A 67 -10.62 -8.26 5.35
N PHE A 68 -11.70 -8.56 4.63
CA PHE A 68 -11.96 -8.06 3.27
C PHE A 68 -12.88 -6.86 3.32
N ILE A 69 -12.80 -5.98 2.31
CA ILE A 69 -13.71 -4.86 2.12
C ILE A 69 -15.16 -5.36 2.10
N ASP A 70 -16.01 -4.76 2.93
CA ASP A 70 -17.45 -4.91 2.83
C ASP A 70 -17.92 -4.13 1.58
N PRO A 71 -18.41 -4.82 0.52
CA PRO A 71 -18.74 -4.17 -0.75
C PRO A 71 -19.83 -3.11 -0.59
N ASP A 72 -20.74 -3.27 0.37
CA ASP A 72 -21.84 -2.33 0.63
C ASP A 72 -21.37 -1.07 1.37
N SER A 73 -20.16 -1.09 1.93
CA SER A 73 -19.56 0.04 2.65
C SER A 73 -18.67 0.92 1.77
N LYS A 74 -18.25 0.43 0.60
CA LYS A 74 -17.28 1.10 -0.27
C LYS A 74 -17.91 2.34 -0.91
N THR A 75 -17.35 3.50 -0.62
CA THR A 75 -17.83 4.80 -1.11
C THR A 75 -16.67 5.62 -1.66
N VAL A 76 -16.86 6.26 -2.81
CA VAL A 76 -15.93 7.29 -3.32
C VAL A 76 -16.28 8.61 -2.65
N VAL A 77 -15.35 9.17 -1.89
CA VAL A 77 -15.51 10.47 -1.21
C VAL A 77 -15.20 11.60 -2.18
N SER A 78 -14.11 11.49 -2.93
CA SER A 78 -13.74 12.45 -3.96
C SER A 78 -12.86 11.82 -5.03
N SER A 79 -12.90 12.36 -6.24
CA SER A 79 -11.99 12.01 -7.32
C SER A 79 -11.72 13.22 -8.22
N SER A 80 -10.55 13.27 -8.83
CA SER A 80 -10.15 14.34 -9.76
C SER A 80 -8.99 13.92 -10.66
N GLY A 81 -8.80 14.64 -11.77
CA GLY A 81 -7.74 14.39 -12.75
C GLY A 81 -8.12 13.37 -13.80
N ASP A 82 -7.14 12.60 -14.29
CA ASP A 82 -7.36 11.60 -15.34
C ASP A 82 -8.26 10.45 -14.86
N GLU A 83 -9.46 10.33 -15.44
CA GLU A 83 -10.46 9.33 -15.05
C GLU A 83 -9.98 7.88 -15.21
N ARG A 84 -9.10 7.61 -16.18
CA ARG A 84 -8.55 6.26 -16.40
C ARG A 84 -7.57 5.91 -15.29
N LEU A 85 -6.74 6.85 -14.87
CA LEU A 85 -5.85 6.65 -13.71
C LEU A 85 -6.62 6.53 -12.40
N VAL A 86 -7.69 7.31 -12.22
CA VAL A 86 -8.61 7.16 -11.07
C VAL A 86 -9.21 5.75 -11.04
N LYS A 87 -9.66 5.24 -12.19
CA LYS A 87 -10.18 3.87 -12.29
C LYS A 87 -9.10 2.83 -11.97
N ILE A 88 -7.90 2.97 -12.52
CA ILE A 88 -6.78 2.06 -12.23
C ILE A 88 -6.44 2.05 -10.73
N ALA A 89 -6.49 3.20 -10.07
CA ALA A 89 -6.28 3.28 -8.63
C ALA A 89 -7.37 2.54 -7.85
N ALA A 90 -8.65 2.68 -8.24
CA ALA A 90 -9.77 1.95 -7.64
C ALA A 90 -9.65 0.44 -7.86
N ASP A 91 -9.32 0.01 -9.09
CA ASP A 91 -9.09 -1.40 -9.43
C ASP A 91 -7.90 -1.97 -8.66
N GLY A 92 -6.85 -1.17 -8.44
CA GLY A 92 -5.70 -1.52 -7.61
C GLY A 92 -6.07 -1.78 -6.13
N ILE A 93 -7.02 -1.01 -5.59
CA ILE A 93 -7.57 -1.24 -4.25
C ILE A 93 -8.32 -2.58 -4.21
N ASP A 94 -9.11 -2.90 -5.25
CA ASP A 94 -9.85 -4.17 -5.32
C ASP A 94 -8.95 -5.39 -5.55
N VAL A 95 -7.86 -5.23 -6.30
CA VAL A 95 -6.82 -6.27 -6.42
C VAL A 95 -6.14 -6.49 -5.07
N THR A 96 -5.86 -5.41 -4.33
CA THR A 96 -5.26 -5.48 -3.00
C THR A 96 -6.18 -6.20 -2.02
N ASP A 97 -7.49 -5.89 -2.04
CA ASP A 97 -8.49 -6.56 -1.22
C ASP A 97 -8.59 -8.06 -1.54
N ARG A 98 -8.75 -8.42 -2.82
CA ARG A 98 -8.83 -9.83 -3.25
C ARG A 98 -7.59 -10.62 -2.88
N ALA A 99 -6.42 -9.97 -2.88
CA ALA A 99 -5.19 -10.60 -2.46
C ALA A 99 -5.10 -10.83 -0.94
N GLY A 100 -6.06 -10.33 -0.15
CA GLY A 100 -6.16 -10.56 1.29
C GLY A 100 -5.33 -9.58 2.12
N TYR A 101 -4.87 -8.49 1.53
CA TYR A 101 -3.96 -7.56 2.19
C TYR A 101 -4.63 -6.73 3.30
N PHE A 102 -5.89 -6.35 3.13
CA PHE A 102 -6.60 -5.65 4.20
C PHE A 102 -6.86 -6.52 5.44
N GLN A 103 -6.62 -7.83 5.39
CA GLN A 103 -6.78 -8.69 6.57
C GLN A 103 -5.83 -8.33 7.71
N TYR A 104 -4.68 -7.73 7.42
CA TYR A 104 -3.77 -7.23 8.46
C TYR A 104 -4.35 -6.02 9.21
N LEU A 105 -5.33 -5.35 8.60
CA LEU A 105 -6.11 -4.28 9.22
C LEU A 105 -7.42 -4.81 9.84
N ARG A 106 -7.63 -6.14 9.96
CA ARG A 106 -8.85 -6.72 10.56
C ARG A 106 -9.12 -6.25 12.00
N GLY A 107 -8.08 -5.80 12.72
CA GLY A 107 -8.22 -5.18 14.05
C GLY A 107 -9.00 -3.85 14.03
N PHE A 108 -9.25 -3.30 12.85
CA PHE A 108 -10.08 -2.13 12.57
C PHE A 108 -11.38 -2.50 11.82
N ALA A 109 -11.75 -3.79 11.81
CA ALA A 109 -13.04 -4.20 11.29
C ALA A 109 -14.15 -3.35 11.93
N GLU A 110 -15.18 -3.03 11.14
CA GLU A 110 -16.31 -2.18 11.53
C GLU A 110 -16.00 -0.67 11.67
N SER A 111 -14.73 -0.25 11.60
CA SER A 111 -14.34 1.18 11.54
C SER A 111 -14.22 1.65 10.09
N ASP A 112 -14.50 2.93 9.84
CA ASP A 112 -14.29 3.54 8.53
C ASP A 112 -12.79 3.69 8.26
N ILE A 113 -12.33 3.01 7.20
CA ILE A 113 -10.99 3.14 6.65
C ILE A 113 -11.07 4.06 5.45
N ARG A 114 -10.24 5.09 5.45
CA ARG A 114 -10.11 6.00 4.31
C ARG A 114 -8.80 5.76 3.59
N VAL A 115 -8.87 5.60 2.28
CA VAL A 115 -7.72 5.44 1.39
C VAL A 115 -7.66 6.62 0.46
N VAL A 116 -6.49 7.24 0.37
CA VAL A 116 -6.18 8.33 -0.55
C VAL A 116 -5.06 7.87 -1.47
N VAL A 117 -5.34 7.83 -2.77
CA VAL A 117 -4.35 7.52 -3.80
C VAL A 117 -4.27 8.70 -4.74
N GLY A 118 -3.07 9.10 -5.15
CA GLY A 118 -2.96 10.17 -6.11
C GLY A 118 -1.55 10.37 -6.61
N GLN A 119 -1.46 11.08 -7.71
CA GLN A 119 -0.21 11.44 -8.34
C GLN A 119 -0.24 12.93 -8.67
N ASP A 120 0.83 13.64 -8.29
CA ASP A 120 1.09 15.01 -8.70
C ASP A 120 2.19 15.06 -9.77
N ASP A 121 2.72 16.24 -10.09
CA ASP A 121 3.75 16.40 -11.11
C ASP A 121 5.04 15.64 -10.78
N THR A 122 5.34 15.43 -9.49
CA THR A 122 6.61 14.90 -9.00
C THR A 122 6.47 13.50 -8.39
N ASN A 123 5.39 13.23 -7.66
CA ASN A 123 5.26 12.06 -6.81
C ASN A 123 3.96 11.30 -7.03
N PHE A 124 4.06 9.99 -6.88
CA PHE A 124 2.93 9.14 -6.52
C PHE A 124 2.78 9.14 -4.99
N SER A 125 1.54 9.14 -4.52
CA SER A 125 1.18 9.15 -3.11
C SER A 125 0.08 8.13 -2.81
N PHE A 126 0.23 7.46 -1.68
CA PHE A 126 -0.77 6.54 -1.15
C PHE A 126 -0.85 6.77 0.35
N ALA A 127 -2.05 6.91 0.89
CA ALA A 127 -2.28 7.03 2.31
C ALA A 127 -3.49 6.21 2.75
N ILE A 128 -3.37 5.57 3.91
CA ILE A 128 -4.50 4.98 4.63
C ILE A 128 -4.66 5.75 5.94
N VAL A 129 -5.89 6.19 6.20
CA VAL A 129 -6.29 6.87 7.42
C VAL A 129 -7.26 5.96 8.15
N LEU A 130 -6.89 5.63 9.38
CA LEU A 130 -7.63 4.75 10.28
C LEU A 130 -8.13 5.57 11.45
N GLU A 131 -9.44 5.50 11.72
CA GLU A 131 -9.98 6.06 12.94
C GLU A 131 -9.88 5.05 14.09
N THR A 132 -9.50 5.55 15.27
CA THR A 132 -9.38 4.75 16.48
C THR A 132 -10.28 5.29 17.58
N GLU A 133 -10.57 4.48 18.59
CA GLU A 133 -11.41 4.90 19.72
C GLU A 133 -10.83 6.09 20.49
N THR A 134 -9.49 6.14 20.62
CA THR A 134 -8.78 7.11 21.47
C THR A 134 -7.45 7.55 20.87
N LYS A 135 -7.03 8.77 21.20
CA LYS A 135 -5.71 9.30 20.82
C LYS A 135 -4.54 8.46 21.31
N THR A 136 -4.63 7.93 22.52
CA THR A 136 -3.62 7.03 23.08
C THR A 136 -3.49 5.76 22.24
N ARG A 137 -4.60 5.20 21.74
CA ARG A 137 -4.59 4.04 20.85
C ARG A 137 -3.96 4.37 19.50
N ALA A 138 -4.35 5.47 18.85
CA ALA A 138 -3.72 5.93 17.60
C ALA A 138 -2.19 6.07 17.74
N LEU A 139 -1.73 6.71 18.83
CA LEU A 139 -0.30 6.89 19.10
C LEU A 139 0.44 5.57 19.37
N ALA A 140 -0.17 4.66 20.12
CA ALA A 140 0.39 3.34 20.41
C ALA A 140 0.56 2.53 19.11
N MET A 141 -0.49 2.49 18.27
CA MET A 141 -0.47 1.75 17.01
C MET A 141 0.55 2.33 16.03
N ARG A 142 0.60 3.66 15.88
CA ARG A 142 1.62 4.35 15.10
C ARG A 142 3.03 3.96 15.57
N SER A 143 3.28 4.02 16.88
CA SER A 143 4.61 3.75 17.45
C SER A 143 5.05 2.30 17.23
N THR A 144 4.13 1.34 17.40
CA THR A 144 4.41 -0.08 17.14
C THR A 144 4.71 -0.32 15.66
N PHE A 145 3.93 0.27 14.76
CA PHE A 145 4.14 0.13 13.33
C PHE A 145 5.44 0.81 12.88
N ASP A 146 5.73 2.02 13.36
CA ASP A 146 6.97 2.75 13.07
C ASP A 146 8.20 1.94 13.49
N LEU A 147 8.16 1.30 14.66
CA LEU A 147 9.25 0.42 15.10
C LEU A 147 9.42 -0.77 14.15
N GLY A 148 8.31 -1.39 13.73
CA GLY A 148 8.33 -2.49 12.76
C GLY A 148 8.98 -2.09 11.42
N VAL A 149 8.57 -0.94 10.87
CA VAL A 149 9.13 -0.41 9.61
C VAL A 149 10.62 -0.08 9.75
N ARG A 150 11.03 0.53 10.87
CA ARG A 150 12.45 0.86 11.10
C ARG A 150 13.33 -0.37 11.23
N LEU A 151 12.87 -1.40 11.95
CA LEU A 151 13.59 -2.67 12.06
C LEU A 151 13.69 -3.37 10.71
N ALA A 152 12.61 -3.34 9.93
CA ALA A 152 12.56 -3.85 8.57
C ALA A 152 13.57 -3.14 7.66
N LEU A 153 13.59 -1.80 7.68
CA LEU A 153 14.51 -0.97 6.93
C LEU A 153 15.96 -1.26 7.32
N HIS A 154 16.28 -1.26 8.62
CA HIS A 154 17.62 -1.52 9.12
C HIS A 154 18.14 -2.88 8.64
N ARG A 155 17.34 -3.93 8.77
CA ARG A 155 17.71 -5.28 8.32
C ARG A 155 17.97 -5.34 6.81
N LYS A 156 17.18 -4.62 6.02
CA LYS A 156 17.36 -4.52 4.56
C LYS A 156 18.65 -3.80 4.20
N GLU A 157 18.99 -2.74 4.91
CA GLU A 157 20.22 -1.99 4.71
C GLU A 157 21.45 -2.83 5.11
N GLU A 158 21.37 -3.58 6.20
CA GLU A 158 22.42 -4.54 6.59
C GLU A 158 22.59 -5.66 5.55
N ASP A 159 21.50 -6.24 5.07
CA ASP A 159 21.56 -7.29 4.04
C ASP A 159 22.18 -6.74 2.74
N ALA A 160 21.83 -5.51 2.33
CA ALA A 160 22.42 -4.84 1.18
C ALA A 160 23.92 -4.56 1.37
N ALA A 161 24.31 -4.05 2.54
CA ALA A 161 25.72 -3.82 2.90
C ALA A 161 26.53 -5.11 2.95
N ALA A 162 25.91 -6.22 3.34
CA ALA A 162 26.50 -7.55 3.34
C ALA A 162 26.52 -8.23 1.96
N GLY A 163 26.11 -7.54 0.89
CA GLY A 163 26.08 -8.07 -0.47
C GLY A 163 25.05 -9.18 -0.70
N LYS A 164 24.07 -9.33 0.21
CA LYS A 164 22.96 -10.25 -0.01
C LYS A 164 22.04 -9.63 -1.06
N PRO A 165 21.34 -10.46 -1.86
CA PRO A 165 20.32 -9.93 -2.73
C PRO A 165 19.33 -9.13 -1.87
N VAL A 166 18.96 -7.94 -2.34
CA VAL A 166 17.92 -7.10 -1.76
C VAL A 166 17.17 -6.53 -2.95
N ASN A 167 15.85 -6.64 -2.95
CA ASN A 167 15.10 -6.02 -4.01
C ASN A 167 15.09 -4.48 -3.76
N PRO A 168 15.52 -3.67 -4.75
CA PRO A 168 15.71 -2.23 -4.56
C PRO A 168 14.38 -1.49 -4.36
N PHE A 169 13.32 -1.95 -4.99
CA PHE A 169 11.99 -1.36 -4.79
C PHE A 169 11.54 -1.54 -3.37
N GLU A 170 11.91 -2.67 -2.77
CA GLU A 170 11.59 -2.92 -1.37
C GLU A 170 12.08 -1.82 -0.44
N LEU A 171 13.35 -1.52 -0.61
CA LEU A 171 14.08 -0.60 0.24
C LEU A 171 13.56 0.81 0.02
N GLN A 172 13.31 1.18 -1.23
CA GLN A 172 12.77 2.49 -1.59
C GLN A 172 11.40 2.73 -0.97
N LEU A 173 10.58 1.69 -1.01
CA LEU A 173 9.23 1.66 -0.48
C LEU A 173 9.25 1.85 1.06
N LEU A 174 10.16 1.20 1.79
CA LEU A 174 10.35 1.44 3.23
C LEU A 174 10.89 2.84 3.52
N LYS A 175 11.75 3.39 2.66
CA LYS A 175 12.29 4.75 2.80
C LYS A 175 11.24 5.83 2.54
N SER A 176 10.26 5.54 1.68
CA SER A 176 9.14 6.44 1.36
C SER A 176 8.05 6.47 2.42
N TYR A 177 8.12 5.58 3.42
CA TYR A 177 7.15 5.47 4.50
C TYR A 177 7.17 6.70 5.40
N SER A 178 5.98 7.11 5.82
CA SER A 178 5.73 8.09 6.85
C SER A 178 4.44 7.72 7.58
N SER A 179 4.32 8.12 8.84
CA SER A 179 3.05 8.02 9.55
C SER A 179 2.85 9.21 10.47
N SER A 180 1.60 9.50 10.75
CA SER A 180 1.20 10.52 11.71
C SER A 180 0.02 10.01 12.53
N ALA A 181 -0.09 10.51 13.75
CA ALA A 181 -1.27 10.27 14.57
C ALA A 181 -1.71 11.64 15.09
N ASP A 182 -2.92 12.03 14.73
CA ASP A 182 -3.54 13.28 15.16
C ASP A 182 -4.91 12.99 15.73
N GLU A 183 -5.12 13.42 16.98
CA GLU A 183 -6.26 13.00 17.78
C GLU A 183 -6.52 11.49 17.65
N LYS A 184 -7.68 11.09 17.13
CA LYS A 184 -8.08 9.68 16.96
C LYS A 184 -7.65 9.06 15.63
N LEU A 185 -7.08 9.86 14.73
CA LEU A 185 -6.74 9.44 13.38
C LEU A 185 -5.28 8.99 13.33
N TRP A 186 -5.07 7.78 12.84
CA TRP A 186 -3.75 7.29 12.47
C TRP A 186 -3.64 7.28 10.95
N THR A 187 -2.73 8.07 10.41
CA THR A 187 -2.43 8.11 8.99
C THR A 187 -1.12 7.41 8.72
N ILE A 188 -1.11 6.57 7.69
CA ILE A 188 0.07 5.91 7.18
C ILE A 188 0.18 6.33 5.72
N SER A 189 1.34 6.81 5.30
CA SER A 189 1.52 7.43 3.99
C SER A 189 2.84 7.03 3.33
N PHE A 190 2.78 6.84 2.03
CA PHE A 190 3.93 6.65 1.16
C PHE A 190 3.95 7.74 0.10
N ARG A 191 5.14 8.25 -0.17
CA ARG A 191 5.38 9.21 -1.24
C ARG A 191 6.62 8.81 -2.02
N ILE A 192 6.42 8.43 -3.27
CA ILE A 192 7.46 7.88 -4.15
C ILE A 192 7.60 8.80 -5.36
N PRO A 193 8.81 9.16 -5.78
CA PRO A 193 9.01 9.86 -7.05
C PRO A 193 8.35 9.11 -8.21
N LYS A 194 7.67 9.83 -9.11
CA LYS A 194 6.92 9.25 -10.23
C LYS A 194 7.81 8.36 -11.11
N SER A 195 9.04 8.80 -11.39
CA SER A 195 10.02 8.04 -12.18
C SER A 195 10.36 6.67 -11.57
N GLU A 196 10.46 6.60 -10.24
CA GLU A 196 10.72 5.35 -9.52
C GLU A 196 9.47 4.47 -9.48
N PHE A 197 8.30 5.06 -9.26
CA PHE A 197 7.04 4.33 -9.26
C PHE A 197 6.72 3.69 -10.62
N LEU A 198 6.99 4.40 -11.73
CA LEU A 198 6.84 3.84 -13.08
C LEU A 198 7.82 2.69 -13.35
N THR A 199 9.05 2.81 -12.85
CA THR A 199 10.04 1.73 -12.91
C THR A 199 9.56 0.52 -12.12
N MET A 200 9.02 0.72 -10.91
CA MET A 200 8.43 -0.35 -10.10
C MET A 200 7.31 -1.09 -10.83
N ILE A 201 6.36 -0.36 -11.44
CA ILE A 201 5.26 -0.97 -12.22
C ILE A 201 5.81 -1.84 -13.35
N ARG A 202 6.81 -1.34 -14.09
CA ARG A 202 7.37 -2.03 -15.25
C ARG A 202 8.25 -3.23 -14.91
N GLU A 203 8.86 -3.27 -13.73
CA GLU A 203 9.73 -4.37 -13.32
C GLU A 203 9.01 -5.43 -12.47
N TYR A 204 7.74 -5.23 -12.13
CA TYR A 204 6.95 -6.20 -11.36
C TYR A 204 6.42 -7.38 -12.19
N ARG A 205 6.52 -7.31 -13.53
CA ARG A 205 6.17 -8.38 -14.49
C ARG A 205 6.95 -9.69 -14.26
#